data_AF-A0A231UY75-F1
#
_entry.id   AF-A0A231UY75-F1
#
_cell.length_a   1.000
_cell.length_b   1.000
_cell.length_c   1.000
_cell.angle_alpha   90.00
_cell.angle_beta   90.00
_cell.angle_gamma   90.00
#
_symmetry.space_group_name_H-M   'P 1'
#
loop_
_entity.id
_entity.type
_entity.pdbx_description
1 polymer ?
#
loop_
_entity_poly.entity_id
_entity_poly.type
_entity_poly.pdbx_seq_one_letter_code
_entity_poly.pdbx_strand_id
1 'polypeptide(L)'
;MRHCRGNAMKPSRIAALLLLSLSVVAFPRTAFATDTAYPISDLNLRSGPSTRFPAVAVMRRGSHVHVHGCIKNYTWCDVSAGRHRGWAAASYLDIVYSGQTYRVPVYAERAEIPVVHFEITSYWDNYYDDYEFYDERDRWYAYDWEEDETIVIIDEDDEVYILE
;
A
#
# COMPACT_ATOMS: atom_id res chain seq x y z
N MET A 1 33.22 -12.51 -66.50
CA MET A 1 31.87 -13.10 -66.60
C MET A 1 30.99 -12.53 -65.52
N ARG A 2 30.02 -11.70 -65.87
CA ARG A 2 28.83 -11.31 -65.08
C ARG A 2 28.08 -10.34 -65.97
N HIS A 3 26.87 -10.70 -66.38
CA HIS A 3 25.73 -9.82 -66.68
C HIS A 3 24.54 -10.74 -66.96
N CYS A 4 23.74 -11.01 -65.93
CA CYS A 4 22.42 -11.62 -66.05
C CYS A 4 21.42 -10.55 -66.51
N ARG A 5 20.62 -10.89 -67.52
CA ARG A 5 19.38 -10.21 -67.87
C ARG A 5 18.34 -10.47 -66.78
N GLY A 6 17.53 -9.46 -66.45
CA GLY A 6 16.34 -9.60 -65.61
C GLY A 6 15.37 -8.46 -65.88
N ASN A 7 14.13 -8.81 -66.25
CA ASN A 7 13.15 -7.98 -66.94
C ASN A 7 12.56 -6.81 -66.12
N ALA A 8 12.08 -5.82 -66.86
CA ALA A 8 11.11 -4.83 -66.42
C ALA A 8 9.74 -5.47 -66.12
N MET A 9 9.15 -5.13 -64.97
CA MET A 9 7.72 -5.28 -64.71
C MET A 9 7.12 -3.91 -64.33
N LYS A 10 5.93 -3.67 -64.89
CA LYS A 10 5.22 -2.39 -65.06
C LYS A 10 4.62 -1.81 -63.76
N PRO A 11 4.29 -0.51 -63.75
CA PRO A 11 3.73 0.16 -62.58
C PRO A 11 2.22 -0.11 -62.45
N SER A 12 1.70 -0.16 -61.22
CA SER A 12 0.28 0.08 -60.99
C SER A 12 0.05 0.83 -59.68
N ARG A 13 -0.91 1.75 -59.73
CA ARG A 13 -1.19 2.82 -58.79
C ARG A 13 -2.24 2.38 -57.76
N ILE A 14 -2.11 2.92 -56.55
CA ILE A 14 -3.16 3.17 -55.54
C ILE A 14 -3.75 1.93 -54.84
N ALA A 15 -3.49 1.80 -53.53
CA ALA A 15 -4.51 1.50 -52.54
C ALA A 15 -4.09 2.03 -51.17
N ALA A 16 -4.97 2.84 -50.60
CA ALA A 16 -4.83 3.62 -49.40
C ALA A 16 -5.09 2.79 -48.12
N LEU A 17 -4.51 3.27 -47.01
CA LEU A 17 -4.92 3.12 -45.60
C LEU A 17 -5.06 1.71 -45.00
N LEU A 18 -4.29 1.47 -43.93
CA LEU A 18 -4.80 1.21 -42.58
C LEU A 18 -3.65 1.37 -41.57
N LEU A 19 -3.46 2.61 -41.08
CA LEU A 19 -2.69 2.85 -39.87
C LEU A 19 -3.54 2.31 -38.70
N LEU A 20 -3.17 1.15 -38.17
CA LEU A 20 -3.77 0.59 -36.97
C LEU A 20 -3.35 1.49 -35.80
N SER A 21 -4.19 2.46 -35.44
CA SER A 21 -4.00 3.30 -34.27
C SER A 21 -4.07 2.43 -33.02
N LEU A 22 -2.94 2.23 -32.35
CA LEU A 22 -2.88 1.61 -31.03
C LEU A 22 -3.46 2.61 -30.03
N SER A 23 -4.77 2.56 -29.78
CA SER A 23 -5.40 3.33 -28.72
C SER A 23 -4.88 2.82 -27.38
N VAL A 24 -3.90 3.52 -26.81
CA VAL A 24 -3.52 3.34 -25.41
C VAL A 24 -4.71 3.80 -24.58
N VAL A 25 -5.48 2.84 -24.05
CA VAL A 25 -6.48 3.12 -23.03
C VAL A 25 -5.72 3.48 -21.77
N ALA A 26 -5.53 4.77 -21.54
CA ALA A 26 -5.07 5.27 -20.25
C ALA A 26 -6.21 5.03 -19.26
N PHE A 27 -6.10 3.97 -18.46
CA PHE A 27 -6.97 3.80 -17.30
C PHE A 27 -6.74 4.99 -16.36
N PRO A 28 -7.78 5.69 -15.90
CA PRO A 28 -7.62 6.69 -14.88
C PRO A 28 -7.01 6.01 -13.65
N ARG A 29 -5.78 6.40 -13.29
CA ARG A 29 -5.24 6.08 -11.97
C ARG A 29 -5.94 7.00 -11.00
N THR A 30 -6.91 6.47 -10.25
CA THR A 30 -7.43 7.15 -9.06
C THR A 30 -6.26 7.27 -8.09
N ALA A 31 -5.70 8.48 -7.99
CA ALA A 31 -4.77 8.79 -6.92
C ALA A 31 -5.62 8.91 -5.65
N PHE A 32 -5.58 7.90 -4.78
CA PHE A 32 -6.09 8.05 -3.42
C PHE A 32 -5.26 9.14 -2.75
N ALA A 33 -5.91 10.07 -2.06
CA ALA A 33 -5.21 11.04 -1.24
C ALA A 33 -4.38 10.25 -0.21
N THR A 34 -3.07 10.43 -0.21
CA THR A 34 -2.21 9.85 0.81
C THR A 34 -2.37 10.71 2.05
N ASP A 35 -3.07 10.19 3.05
CA ASP A 35 -3.32 10.94 4.26
C ASP A 35 -2.08 10.98 5.15
N THR A 36 -1.77 12.17 5.66
CA THR A 36 -0.69 12.33 6.64
C THR A 36 -1.23 12.00 8.02
N ALA A 37 -0.54 11.09 8.71
CA ALA A 37 -0.82 10.75 10.10
C ALA A 37 0.38 11.05 11.01
N TYR A 38 0.13 10.97 12.31
CA TYR A 38 1.06 11.33 13.37
C TYR A 38 0.99 10.29 14.49
N PRO A 39 2.09 9.60 14.84
CA PRO A 39 2.14 8.74 16.01
C PRO A 39 1.95 9.56 17.29
N ILE A 40 1.06 9.11 18.19
CA ILE A 40 0.83 9.78 19.48
C ILE A 40 1.85 9.37 20.56
N SER A 41 2.64 8.33 20.27
CA SER A 41 3.75 7.82 21.06
C SER A 41 4.85 7.31 20.13
N ASP A 42 5.98 6.86 20.68
CA ASP A 42 6.96 6.11 19.87
C ASP A 42 6.35 4.76 19.49
N LEU A 43 6.16 4.55 18.18
CA LEU A 43 5.35 3.47 17.63
C LEU A 43 6.19 2.58 16.71
N ASN A 44 6.16 1.27 16.94
CA ASN A 44 6.80 0.31 16.05
C ASN A 44 6.10 0.27 14.70
N LEU A 45 6.89 0.36 13.64
CA LEU A 45 6.50 0.00 12.28
C LEU A 45 6.88 -1.46 12.07
N ARG A 46 5.92 -2.30 11.67
CA ARG A 46 6.06 -3.76 11.62
C ARG A 46 5.98 -4.30 10.20
N SER A 47 6.52 -5.49 9.97
CA SER A 47 6.49 -6.14 8.66
C SER A 47 5.13 -6.74 8.29
N GLY A 48 4.14 -6.71 9.19
CA GLY A 48 2.76 -7.13 8.96
C GLY A 48 1.81 -6.59 10.05
N PRO A 49 0.48 -6.70 9.85
CA PRO A 49 -0.56 -6.14 10.72
C PRO A 49 -0.84 -6.99 11.98
N SER A 50 0.19 -7.28 12.76
CA SER A 50 0.08 -7.92 14.08
C SER A 50 1.31 -7.56 14.91
N THR A 51 1.16 -7.56 16.24
CA THR A 51 2.27 -7.34 17.18
C THR A 51 3.32 -8.44 17.16
N ARG A 52 3.01 -9.61 16.56
CA ARG A 52 3.98 -10.71 16.41
C ARG A 52 4.96 -10.47 15.27
N PHE A 53 4.56 -9.76 14.22
CA PHE A 53 5.47 -9.47 13.11
C PHE A 53 6.68 -8.65 13.54
N PRO A 54 7.88 -8.93 12.98
CA PRO A 54 9.10 -8.16 13.24
C PRO A 54 8.90 -6.65 13.10
N ALA A 55 9.51 -5.88 14.01
CA ALA A 55 9.60 -4.43 13.86
C ALA A 55 10.73 -4.07 12.87
N VAL A 56 10.43 -3.20 11.90
CA VAL A 56 11.37 -2.75 10.86
C VAL A 56 11.88 -1.34 11.09
N ALA A 57 11.14 -0.54 11.86
CA ALA A 57 11.53 0.80 12.30
C ALA A 57 10.72 1.23 13.53
N VAL A 58 11.11 2.37 14.13
CA VAL A 58 10.33 3.07 15.15
C VAL A 58 9.98 4.45 14.62
N MET A 59 8.69 4.76 14.58
CA MET A 59 8.18 6.08 14.25
C MET A 59 8.10 6.90 15.54
N ARG A 60 8.80 8.04 15.56
CA ARG A 60 8.82 8.89 16.75
C ARG A 60 7.48 9.59 16.93
N ARG A 61 7.09 9.82 18.18
CA ARG A 61 5.91 10.65 18.48
C ARG A 61 5.92 11.96 17.68
N GLY A 62 4.81 12.25 17.01
CA GLY A 62 4.58 13.47 16.23
C GLY A 62 5.32 13.52 14.89
N SER A 63 6.08 12.48 14.51
CA SER A 63 6.68 12.44 13.17
C SER A 63 5.62 12.31 12.09
N HIS A 64 5.80 12.98 10.95
CA HIS A 64 4.93 12.83 9.80
C HIS A 64 5.10 11.44 9.18
N VAL A 65 3.98 10.74 8.98
CA VAL A 65 3.94 9.47 8.28
C VAL A 65 2.82 9.49 7.24
N HIS A 66 2.99 8.71 6.17
CA HIS A 66 2.02 8.65 5.07
C HIS A 66 1.22 7.36 5.18
N VAL A 67 -0.11 7.45 5.25
CA VAL A 67 -1.03 6.30 5.27
C VAL A 67 -1.42 5.94 3.85
N HIS A 68 -1.24 4.67 3.49
CA HIS A 68 -1.58 4.12 2.17
C HIS A 68 -2.89 3.35 2.18
N GLY A 69 -3.38 3.03 3.36
CA GLY A 69 -4.61 2.32 3.62
C GLY A 69 -4.53 1.59 4.95
N CYS A 70 -5.67 1.09 5.41
CA CYS A 70 -5.73 0.25 6.60
C CYS A 70 -6.43 -1.07 6.29
N ILE A 71 -6.17 -2.11 7.06
CA ILE A 71 -6.98 -3.31 6.95
C ILE A 71 -8.41 -3.04 7.42
N LYS A 72 -9.29 -4.03 7.24
CA LYS A 72 -10.66 -4.00 7.74
C LYS A 72 -10.69 -3.58 9.22
N ASN A 73 -11.76 -2.91 9.62
CA ASN A 73 -11.96 -2.37 10.98
C ASN A 73 -10.92 -1.32 11.41
N TYR A 74 -10.03 -0.89 10.51
CA TYR A 74 -9.01 0.14 10.75
C TYR A 74 -8.17 -0.13 12.00
N THR A 75 -7.79 -1.39 12.23
CA THR A 75 -6.97 -1.80 13.38
C THR A 75 -5.47 -1.60 13.09
N TRP A 76 -5.05 -1.82 11.84
CA TRP A 76 -3.68 -1.61 11.36
C TRP A 76 -3.67 -0.83 10.06
N CYS A 77 -2.71 0.08 9.92
CA CYS A 77 -2.52 0.87 8.72
C CYS A 77 -1.15 0.62 8.09
N ASP A 78 -1.14 0.51 6.78
CA ASP A 78 0.07 0.45 5.96
C ASP A 78 0.60 1.86 5.75
N VAL A 79 1.82 2.10 6.20
CA VAL A 79 2.39 3.43 6.43
C VAL A 79 3.81 3.52 5.88
N SER A 80 4.15 4.69 5.32
CA SER A 80 5.53 5.07 5.04
C SER A 80 6.05 6.09 6.05
N ALA A 81 7.17 5.76 6.69
CA ALA A 81 7.92 6.63 7.60
C ALA A 81 9.35 6.80 7.06
N GLY A 82 9.59 7.93 6.38
CA GLY A 82 10.85 8.13 5.65
C GLY A 82 11.01 7.10 4.54
N ARG A 83 12.09 6.31 4.59
CA ARG A 83 12.36 5.22 3.62
C ARG A 83 11.72 3.88 3.98
N HIS A 84 11.15 3.77 5.19
CA HIS A 84 10.58 2.51 5.66
C HIS A 84 9.09 2.46 5.31
N ARG A 85 8.67 1.33 4.74
CA ARG A 85 7.28 0.93 4.54
C ARG A 85 6.95 -0.14 5.59
N GLY A 86 5.72 -0.19 6.10
CA GLY A 86 5.29 -1.22 7.04
C GLY A 86 3.93 -0.93 7.66
N TRP A 87 3.56 -1.72 8.66
CA TRP A 87 2.26 -1.67 9.33
C TRP A 87 2.36 -1.09 10.73
N ALA A 88 1.43 -0.22 11.08
CA ALA A 88 1.35 0.41 12.39
C ALA A 88 -0.06 0.27 12.97
N ALA A 89 -0.15 0.09 14.29
CA ALA A 89 -1.42 0.04 15.00
C ALA A 89 -2.14 1.39 14.86
N ALA A 90 -3.32 1.37 14.25
CA ALA A 90 -4.06 2.58 13.90
C ALA A 90 -4.53 3.36 15.14
N SER A 91 -4.78 2.66 16.24
CA SER A 91 -5.13 3.23 17.56
C SER A 91 -4.03 4.12 18.17
N TYR A 92 -2.83 4.16 17.58
CA TYR A 92 -1.74 5.05 17.96
C TYR A 92 -1.43 6.12 16.91
N LEU A 93 -2.28 6.24 15.88
CA LEU A 93 -2.15 7.23 14.82
C LEU A 93 -3.29 8.25 14.90
N ASP A 94 -2.89 9.51 14.80
CA ASP A 94 -3.80 10.65 14.61
C ASP A 94 -3.72 11.15 13.17
N ILE A 95 -4.87 11.52 12.60
CA ILE A 95 -4.98 12.20 11.31
C ILE A 95 -5.57 13.60 11.51
N VAL A 96 -5.28 14.49 10.56
CA VAL A 96 -5.89 15.83 10.53
C VAL A 96 -6.94 15.87 9.43
N TYR A 97 -8.20 16.03 9.82
CA TYR A 97 -9.33 16.16 8.91
C TYR A 97 -10.08 17.45 9.21
N SER A 98 -10.31 18.28 8.18
CA SER A 98 -10.99 19.58 8.32
C SER A 98 -10.39 20.49 9.41
N GLY A 99 -9.07 20.43 9.61
CA GLY A 99 -8.36 21.23 10.61
C GLY A 99 -8.53 20.75 12.07
N GLN A 100 -9.12 19.57 12.28
CA GLN A 100 -9.23 18.92 13.59
C GLN A 100 -8.46 17.59 13.57
N THR A 101 -8.00 17.17 14.75
CA THR A 101 -7.24 15.92 14.91
C THR A 101 -8.16 14.82 15.40
N TYR A 102 -8.13 13.67 14.74
CA TYR A 102 -8.91 12.49 15.10
C TYR A 102 -8.02 11.25 15.15
N ARG A 103 -8.34 10.31 16.05
CA ARG A 103 -7.74 8.97 16.03
C ARG A 103 -8.20 8.24 14.77
N VAL A 104 -7.29 7.49 14.13
CA VAL A 104 -7.62 6.77 12.89
C VAL A 104 -8.84 5.83 13.02
N PRO A 105 -8.96 4.94 14.02
CA PRO A 105 -10.12 4.04 14.11
C PRO A 105 -11.48 4.74 14.18
N VAL A 106 -11.52 5.97 14.71
CA VAL A 106 -12.74 6.78 14.83
C VAL A 106 -13.17 7.36 13.48
N TYR A 107 -12.19 7.79 12.68
CA TYR A 107 -12.45 8.71 11.58
C TYR A 107 -12.04 8.19 10.20
N ALA A 108 -11.34 7.06 10.12
CA ALA A 108 -10.80 6.54 8.86
C ALA A 108 -11.86 6.32 7.77
N GLU A 109 -13.06 5.84 8.13
CA GLU A 109 -14.18 5.71 7.17
C GLU A 109 -14.61 7.06 6.59
N ARG A 110 -14.70 8.08 7.45
CA ARG A 110 -15.13 9.44 7.06
C ARG A 110 -14.04 10.19 6.30
N ALA A 111 -12.78 9.89 6.61
CA ALA A 111 -11.62 10.38 5.87
C ALA A 111 -11.39 9.63 4.55
N GLU A 112 -12.20 8.61 4.24
CA GLU A 112 -12.06 7.78 3.03
C GLU A 112 -10.69 7.09 2.93
N ILE A 113 -10.10 6.73 4.07
CA ILE A 113 -8.86 5.94 4.09
C ILE A 113 -9.17 4.58 3.44
N PRO A 114 -8.43 4.19 2.39
CA PRO A 114 -8.75 2.98 1.66
C PRO A 114 -8.55 1.74 2.53
N VAL A 115 -9.49 0.79 2.42
CA VAL A 115 -9.32 -0.54 2.99
C VAL A 115 -8.43 -1.37 2.07
N VAL A 116 -7.32 -1.88 2.61
CA VAL A 116 -6.33 -2.70 1.91
C VAL A 116 -6.24 -4.10 2.51
N HIS A 117 -5.57 -5.00 1.81
CA HIS A 117 -5.32 -6.36 2.28
C HIS A 117 -3.82 -6.60 2.38
N PHE A 118 -3.41 -7.26 3.46
CA PHE A 118 -2.04 -7.71 3.61
C PHE A 118 -1.89 -9.08 2.98
N GLU A 119 -1.02 -9.19 1.97
CA GLU A 119 -0.60 -10.46 1.44
C GLU A 119 0.91 -10.56 1.65
N ILE A 120 1.32 -11.49 2.52
CA ILE A 120 2.68 -11.53 3.04
C ILE A 120 3.72 -11.70 1.94
N THR A 121 3.45 -12.54 0.93
CA THR A 121 4.42 -12.89 -0.10
C THR A 121 4.81 -11.66 -0.91
N SER A 122 3.84 -11.08 -1.60
CA SER A 122 4.02 -9.89 -2.42
C SER A 122 4.44 -8.67 -1.61
N TYR A 123 3.93 -8.50 -0.39
CA TYR A 123 4.34 -7.36 0.43
C TYR A 123 5.81 -7.47 0.83
N TRP A 124 6.25 -8.64 1.27
CA TRP A 124 7.65 -8.84 1.68
C TRP A 124 8.60 -8.83 0.48
N ASP A 125 8.21 -9.41 -0.65
CA ASP A 125 8.98 -9.36 -1.90
C ASP A 125 9.24 -7.92 -2.37
N ASN A 126 8.30 -7.00 -2.13
CA ASN A 126 8.41 -5.61 -2.56
C ASN A 126 9.19 -4.70 -1.59
N TYR A 127 9.24 -5.03 -0.30
CA TYR A 127 9.72 -4.10 0.74
C TYR A 127 10.78 -4.65 1.68
N TYR A 128 10.96 -5.97 1.73
CA TYR A 128 11.79 -6.64 2.73
C TYR A 128 12.68 -7.74 2.15
N ASP A 129 12.91 -7.77 0.83
CA ASP A 129 13.74 -8.80 0.17
C ASP A 129 15.20 -8.79 0.67
N ASP A 130 15.65 -7.68 1.24
CA ASP A 130 16.97 -7.47 1.83
C ASP A 130 17.03 -7.63 3.36
N TYR A 131 15.92 -7.96 4.04
CA TYR A 131 15.87 -8.11 5.50
C TYR A 131 16.16 -9.54 5.94
N GLU A 132 16.89 -9.72 7.04
CA GLU A 132 17.29 -11.04 7.56
C GLU A 132 16.11 -11.98 7.85
N PHE A 133 14.96 -11.45 8.28
CA PHE A 133 13.78 -12.26 8.58
C PHE A 133 13.04 -12.74 7.31
N TYR A 134 13.41 -12.24 6.12
CA TYR A 134 12.76 -12.62 4.87
C TYR A 134 12.89 -14.11 4.59
N ASP A 135 14.01 -14.73 4.96
CA ASP A 135 14.23 -16.18 4.83
C ASP A 135 13.25 -17.01 5.68
N GLU A 136 12.59 -16.39 6.67
CA GLU A 136 11.56 -17.01 7.50
C GLU A 136 10.14 -16.84 6.94
N ARG A 137 9.97 -16.27 5.74
CA ARG A 137 8.64 -15.95 5.16
C ARG A 137 7.69 -17.14 5.18
N ASP A 138 8.16 -18.35 4.89
CA ASP A 138 7.31 -19.55 4.89
C ASP A 138 6.73 -19.87 6.27
N ARG A 139 7.47 -19.57 7.35
CA ARG A 139 6.97 -19.69 8.72
C ARG A 139 5.85 -18.70 9.00
N TRP A 140 5.98 -17.48 8.50
CA TRP A 140 4.98 -16.42 8.67
C TRP A 140 3.78 -16.58 7.74
N TYR A 141 3.94 -17.23 6.59
CA TYR A 141 2.83 -17.59 5.70
C TYR A 141 1.90 -18.62 6.36
N ALA A 142 2.46 -19.58 7.09
CA ALA A 142 1.68 -20.56 7.84
C ALA A 142 1.00 -19.97 9.10
N TYR A 143 1.28 -18.71 9.44
CA TYR A 143 0.73 -18.03 10.59
C TYR A 143 -0.57 -17.31 10.23
N ASP A 144 -1.68 -17.73 10.83
CA ASP A 144 -2.97 -17.07 10.68
C ASP A 144 -3.02 -15.80 11.55
N TRP A 145 -2.50 -14.71 11.01
CA TRP A 145 -2.44 -13.42 11.69
C TRP A 145 -3.79 -12.70 11.74
N GLU A 146 -4.79 -13.15 10.97
CA GLU A 146 -6.13 -12.56 11.01
C GLU A 146 -6.85 -12.92 12.33
N GLU A 147 -6.49 -14.04 12.97
CA GLU A 147 -6.98 -14.40 14.31
C GLU A 147 -6.42 -13.51 15.44
N ASP A 148 -5.32 -12.81 15.17
CA ASP A 148 -4.65 -11.87 16.09
C ASP A 148 -5.25 -10.45 16.01
N GLU A 149 -6.36 -10.26 15.29
CA GLU A 149 -6.92 -8.94 15.03
C GLU A 149 -7.20 -8.20 16.34
N THR A 150 -6.54 -7.07 16.51
CA THR A 150 -6.66 -6.24 17.71
C THR A 150 -8.09 -5.72 17.82
N ILE A 151 -8.77 -6.05 18.92
CA ILE A 151 -10.12 -5.53 19.16
C ILE A 151 -10.00 -4.08 19.62
N VAL A 152 -10.53 -3.19 18.81
CA VAL A 152 -10.63 -1.75 19.11
C VAL A 152 -12.08 -1.43 19.44
N ILE A 153 -12.31 -0.91 20.64
CA ILE A 153 -13.61 -0.42 21.10
C ILE A 153 -13.58 1.11 21.08
N ILE A 154 -14.64 1.70 20.53
CA ILE A 154 -14.84 3.15 20.48
C ILE A 154 -16.09 3.44 21.30
N ASP A 155 -15.99 4.33 22.28
CA ASP A 155 -17.15 4.75 23.08
C ASP A 155 -17.92 5.91 22.45
N GLU A 156 -18.94 6.41 23.14
CA GLU A 156 -19.79 7.51 22.65
C GLU A 156 -19.06 8.86 22.59
N ASP A 157 -17.93 9.00 23.29
CA ASP A 157 -17.09 10.19 23.34
C ASP A 157 -15.89 10.09 22.37
N ASP A 158 -15.92 9.12 21.44
CA ASP A 158 -14.86 8.80 20.48
C ASP A 158 -13.52 8.39 21.16
N GLU A 159 -13.56 7.92 22.41
CA GLU A 159 -12.37 7.36 23.06
C GLU A 159 -12.08 5.94 22.56
N VAL A 160 -10.79 5.66 22.35
CA VAL A 160 -10.33 4.40 21.75
C VAL A 160 -9.70 3.52 22.81
N TYR A 161 -10.29 2.34 23.01
CA TYR A 161 -9.82 1.30 23.93
C TYR A 161 -9.33 0.08 23.14
N ILE A 162 -8.19 -0.46 23.56
CA ILE A 162 -7.59 -1.66 22.97
C ILE A 162 -7.80 -2.81 23.95
N LEU A 163 -8.38 -3.92 23.48
CA LEU A 163 -8.40 -5.17 24.23
C LEU A 163 -7.29 -6.09 23.70
N GLU A 164 -6.42 -6.52 24.62
CA GLU A 164 -5.34 -7.50 24.37
C GLU A 164 -5.72 -8.90 24.85
#